data_AF-I4N9F9-F1
#
_entry.id   AF-I4N9F9-F1
#
_cell.length_a   1.000
_cell.length_b   1.000
_cell.length_c   1.000
_cell.angle_alpha   90.00
_cell.angle_beta   90.00
_cell.angle_gamma   90.00
#
_symmetry.space_group_name_H-M   'P 1'
#
loop_
_entity.id
_entity.type
_entity.pdbx_description
1 polymer ?
#
loop_
_entity_poly.entity_id
_entity_poly.type
_entity_poly.pdbx_seq_one_letter_code
_entity_poly.pdbx_strand_id
1 'polypeptide(L)'
;MNEAYNQYNYGNCNKVMLELSQVDRTSRSRPYVQPEVSMLRGLCLERQNLFLDAGQTYEFIITQYPYSEYAYRARARLDTLQQLGHYHSAVVVAQPQAAN
;
A
#
# COMPACT_ATOMS: atom_id res chain seq x y z
N MET A 1 -15.58 -0.77 -6.72
CA MET A 1 -14.23 -0.79 -7.31
C MET A 1 -14.12 0.13 -8.53
N ASN A 2 -14.99 0.02 -9.54
CA ASN A 2 -14.88 0.83 -10.78
C ASN A 2 -14.75 2.35 -10.56
N GLU A 3 -15.53 2.93 -9.63
CA GLU A 3 -15.47 4.37 -9.37
C GLU A 3 -14.15 4.81 -8.72
N ALA A 4 -13.61 4.04 -7.77
CA ALA A 4 -12.33 4.37 -7.13
C ALA A 4 -11.18 4.38 -8.16
N TYR A 5 -11.17 3.45 -9.12
CA TYR A 5 -10.20 3.45 -10.21
C TYR A 5 -10.35 4.66 -11.12
N ASN A 6 -11.57 5.04 -11.48
CA ASN A 6 -11.82 6.24 -12.28
C ASN A 6 -11.27 7.48 -11.56
N GLN A 7 -11.56 7.62 -10.27
CA GLN A 7 -11.08 8.75 -9.47
C GLN A 7 -9.55 8.79 -9.33
N TYR A 8 -8.91 7.62 -9.22
CA TYR A 8 -7.45 7.53 -9.25
C TYR A 8 -6.88 8.01 -10.60
N ASN A 9 -7.49 7.59 -11.71
CA ASN A 9 -7.09 8.02 -13.05
C ASN A 9 -7.26 9.54 -13.24
N TYR A 10 -8.29 10.13 -12.64
CA TYR A 10 -8.52 11.58 -12.63
C TYR A 10 -7.59 12.37 -11.69
N GLY A 11 -6.69 11.72 -10.95
CA GLY A 11 -5.83 12.41 -9.99
C GLY A 11 -6.50 12.69 -8.63
N ASN A 12 -7.76 12.31 -8.45
CA ASN A 12 -8.54 12.70 -7.28
C ASN A 12 -8.35 11.74 -6.10
N CYS A 13 -7.16 11.79 -5.51
CA CYS A 13 -6.79 10.95 -4.37
C CYS A 13 -7.73 11.11 -3.17
N ASN A 14 -8.26 12.31 -2.92
CA ASN A 14 -9.23 12.54 -1.85
C ASN A 14 -10.51 11.71 -2.05
N LYS A 15 -11.04 11.70 -3.28
CA LYS A 15 -12.23 10.91 -3.60
C LYS A 15 -11.93 9.42 -3.61
N VAL A 16 -10.75 8.99 -4.07
CA VAL A 16 -10.32 7.59 -3.91
C VAL A 16 -10.39 7.17 -2.45
N MET A 17 -9.77 7.92 -1.55
CA MET A 17 -9.74 7.59 -0.12
C MET A 17 -11.14 7.52 0.50
N LEU A 18 -12.05 8.41 0.09
CA LEU A 18 -13.45 8.37 0.50
C LEU A 18 -14.14 7.09 0.03
N GLU A 19 -14.02 6.76 -1.26
CA GLU A 19 -14.59 5.52 -1.83
C GLU A 19 -14.01 4.28 -1.15
N LEU A 20 -12.69 4.24 -0.92
CA LEU A 20 -12.03 3.14 -0.22
C LEU A 20 -12.55 2.98 1.22
N SER A 21 -12.82 4.06 1.94
CA SER A 21 -13.38 3.98 3.31
C SER A 21 -14.78 3.34 3.35
N GLN A 22 -15.58 3.52 2.29
CA GLN A 22 -16.88 2.88 2.14
C GLN A 22 -16.72 1.40 1.78
N VAL A 23 -15.75 1.10 0.91
CA VAL A 23 -15.38 -0.28 0.57
C VAL A 23 -14.82 -1.02 1.79
N ASP A 24 -14.04 -0.40 2.67
CA ASP A 24 -13.51 -1.04 3.88
C ASP A 24 -14.62 -1.51 4.83
N ARG A 25 -15.67 -0.70 4.99
CA ARG A 25 -16.83 -1.07 5.82
C ARG A 25 -17.61 -2.25 5.25
N THR A 26 -17.69 -2.36 3.92
CA THR A 26 -18.46 -3.41 3.22
C THR A 26 -17.62 -4.65 2.89
N SER A 27 -16.32 -4.50 2.70
CA SER A 27 -15.36 -5.55 2.32
C SER A 27 -14.96 -6.46 3.48
N ARG A 28 -15.40 -6.19 4.71
CA ARG A 28 -15.42 -7.22 5.77
C ARG A 28 -16.10 -8.51 5.32
N SER A 29 -17.02 -8.42 4.34
CA SER A 29 -17.67 -9.57 3.69
C SER A 29 -16.92 -10.15 2.48
N ARG A 30 -15.86 -9.48 1.98
CA ARG A 30 -15.12 -9.84 0.76
C ARG A 30 -13.60 -9.61 0.93
N PRO A 31 -12.91 -10.51 1.66
CA PRO A 31 -11.48 -10.34 2.00
C PRO A 31 -10.55 -10.24 0.78
N TYR A 32 -10.92 -10.85 -0.35
CA TYR A 32 -10.11 -10.82 -1.59
C TYR A 32 -10.01 -9.43 -2.24
N VAL A 33 -10.85 -8.48 -1.84
CA VAL A 33 -10.89 -7.11 -2.35
C VAL A 33 -9.88 -6.19 -1.64
N GLN A 34 -9.46 -6.57 -0.43
CA GLN A 34 -8.56 -5.79 0.42
C GLN A 34 -7.18 -5.45 -0.19
N PRO A 35 -6.46 -6.37 -0.87
CA PRO A 35 -5.17 -6.02 -1.49
C PRO A 35 -5.31 -4.96 -2.59
N GLU A 36 -6.42 -4.98 -3.33
CA GLU A 36 -6.74 -3.98 -4.36
C GLU A 36 -6.99 -2.59 -3.75
N VAL A 37 -7.80 -2.53 -2.69
CA VAL A 37 -8.06 -1.31 -1.92
C VAL A 37 -6.76 -0.72 -1.39
N SER A 38 -5.94 -1.56 -0.77
CA SER A 38 -4.66 -1.17 -0.19
C SER A 38 -3.71 -0.64 -1.25
N MET A 39 -3.68 -1.26 -2.45
CA MET A 39 -2.86 -0.79 -3.55
C MET A 39 -3.24 0.62 -4.00
N LEU A 40 -4.55 0.88 -4.18
CA LEU A 40 -5.03 2.22 -4.57
C LEU A 40 -4.71 3.28 -3.51
N ARG A 41 -4.79 2.92 -2.22
CA ARG A 41 -4.38 3.78 -1.11
C ARG A 41 -2.89 4.13 -1.21
N GLY A 42 -2.02 3.13 -1.37
CA GLY A 42 -0.58 3.33 -1.53
C GLY A 42 -0.24 4.26 -2.69
N LEU A 43 -0.83 4.04 -3.87
CA LEU A 43 -0.61 4.87 -5.05
C LEU A 43 -1.05 6.34 -4.84
N CYS A 44 -2.15 6.55 -4.11
CA CYS A 44 -2.58 7.91 -3.77
C CYS A 44 -1.63 8.59 -2.78
N LEU A 45 -1.07 7.85 -1.82
CA LEU A 45 -0.09 8.36 -0.87
C LEU A 45 1.20 8.77 -1.59
N GLU A 46 1.70 7.94 -2.51
CA GLU A 46 2.87 8.29 -3.33
C GLU A 46 2.65 9.57 -4.14
N ARG A 47 1.48 9.71 -4.80
CA ARG A 47 1.17 10.91 -5.58
C ARG A 47 1.12 12.19 -4.73
N GLN A 48 0.81 12.05 -3.45
CA GLN A 48 0.81 13.13 -2.47
C GLN A 48 2.18 13.32 -1.79
N ASN A 49 3.22 12.61 -2.24
CA ASN A 49 4.57 12.59 -1.65
C ASN A 49 4.63 12.04 -0.21
N LEU A 50 3.62 11.28 0.22
CA LEU A 50 3.58 10.60 1.52
C LEU A 50 4.27 9.23 1.41
N PHE A 51 5.57 9.25 1.11
CA PHE A 51 6.31 8.05 0.71
C PHE A 51 6.49 7.01 1.81
N LEU A 52 6.64 7.44 3.07
CA LEU A 52 6.73 6.51 4.20
C LEU A 52 5.45 5.71 4.36
N ASP A 53 4.30 6.39 4.37
CA ASP A 53 2.99 5.75 4.51
C ASP A 53 2.66 4.87 3.30
N ALA A 54 3.04 5.32 2.10
CA ALA A 54 2.94 4.51 0.89
C ALA A 54 3.75 3.22 1.01
N GLY A 55 5.01 3.32 1.45
CA GLY A 55 5.89 2.17 1.64
C GLY A 55 5.33 1.18 2.66
N GLN A 56 4.87 1.66 3.82
CA GLN A 56 4.21 0.81 4.81
C GLN A 56 2.95 0.12 4.26
N THR A 57 2.17 0.82 3.43
CA THR A 57 0.99 0.22 2.77
C THR A 57 1.40 -0.91 1.82
N TYR A 58 2.51 -0.76 1.10
CA TYR A 58 3.02 -1.81 0.22
C TYR A 58 3.59 -3.01 1.00
N GLU A 59 4.32 -2.77 2.08
CA GLU A 59 4.80 -3.85 2.97
C GLU A 59 3.63 -4.63 3.59
N PHE A 60 2.56 -3.95 3.98
CA PHE A 60 1.32 -4.58 4.44
C PHE A 60 0.74 -5.53 3.36
N ILE A 61 0.64 -5.09 2.11
CA ILE A 61 0.11 -5.92 1.02
C ILE A 61 0.97 -7.17 0.82
N ILE A 62 2.29 -7.01 0.82
CA ILE A 62 3.24 -8.12 0.64
C ILE A 62 3.12 -9.13 1.78
N THR A 63 2.99 -8.64 3.02
CA THR A 63 2.96 -9.49 4.22
C THR A 63 1.62 -10.22 4.37
N GLN A 64 0.49 -9.52 4.16
CA GLN A 64 -0.84 -10.07 4.41
C GLN A 64 -1.43 -10.81 3.20
N TYR A 65 -1.03 -10.43 1.97
CA TYR A 65 -1.57 -11.00 0.73
C TYR A 65 -0.46 -11.48 -0.21
N PRO A 66 0.47 -12.35 0.25
CA PRO A 66 1.71 -12.68 -0.48
C PRO A 66 1.49 -13.35 -1.84
N TYR A 67 0.37 -14.05 -2.01
CA TYR A 67 -0.01 -14.74 -3.25
C TYR A 67 -0.88 -13.89 -4.19
N SER A 68 -1.20 -12.66 -3.82
CA SER A 68 -1.97 -11.76 -4.69
C SER A 68 -1.07 -11.13 -5.75
N GLU A 69 -1.64 -10.82 -6.92
CA GLU A 69 -0.95 -10.01 -7.94
C GLU A 69 -0.51 -8.65 -7.36
N TYR A 70 -1.28 -8.11 -6.42
CA TYR A 70 -0.96 -6.85 -5.75
C TYR A 70 0.31 -6.93 -4.90
N ALA A 71 0.68 -8.10 -4.35
CA ALA A 71 1.98 -8.27 -3.68
C ALA A 71 3.16 -8.23 -4.67
N TYR A 72 2.98 -8.69 -5.90
CA TYR A 72 3.97 -8.49 -6.96
C TYR A 72 4.08 -7.01 -7.33
N ARG A 73 2.94 -6.33 -7.55
CA ARG A 73 2.91 -4.89 -7.88
C ARG A 73 3.47 -4.01 -6.76
N ALA A 74 3.15 -4.31 -5.51
CA ALA A 74 3.62 -3.59 -4.32
C ALA A 74 5.15 -3.67 -4.17
N ARG A 75 5.76 -4.83 -4.45
CA ARG A 75 7.23 -4.99 -4.49
C ARG A 75 7.87 -4.04 -5.50
N ALA A 76 7.35 -4.03 -6.73
CA ALA A 76 7.88 -3.13 -7.76
C ALA A 76 7.76 -1.64 -7.38
N ARG A 77 6.70 -1.24 -6.67
CA ARG A 77 6.56 0.12 -6.14
C ARG A 77 7.59 0.43 -5.06
N LEU A 78 7.79 -0.48 -4.10
CA LEU A 78 8.82 -0.33 -3.08
C LEU A 78 10.22 -0.20 -3.69
N ASP A 79 10.57 -1.07 -4.64
CA ASP A 79 11.85 -1.01 -5.34
C ASP A 79 12.03 0.36 -6.03
N THR A 80 10.97 0.87 -6.65
CA THR A 80 10.97 2.21 -7.26
C THR A 80 11.21 3.30 -6.21
N LEU A 81 10.48 3.28 -5.09
CA LEU A 81 10.65 4.26 -4.02
C LEU A 81 12.05 4.20 -3.40
N GLN A 82 12.64 3.01 -3.29
CA GLN A 82 14.02 2.82 -2.82
C GLN A 82 15.04 3.40 -3.79
N GLN A 83 14.90 3.11 -5.10
CA GLN A 83 15.78 3.66 -6.13
C GLN A 83 15.72 5.19 -6.20
N LEU A 84 14.55 5.78 -5.93
CA LEU A 84 14.37 7.22 -5.86
C LEU A 84 14.83 7.83 -4.52
N GLY A 85 15.26 7.02 -3.55
CA GLY A 85 15.67 7.47 -2.21
C GLY A 85 14.50 7.91 -1.32
N HIS A 86 13.27 7.62 -1.71
CA HIS A 86 12.05 7.99 -0.99
C HIS A 86 11.65 6.98 0.08
N TYR A 87 12.24 5.78 0.05
CA TYR A 87 11.95 4.75 1.02
C TYR A 87 13.23 3.98 1.34
N HIS A 88 13.50 3.81 2.63
CA HIS A 88 14.52 2.89 3.10
C HIS A 88 13.76 1.90 3.98
N SER A 89 13.63 0.65 3.54
CA SER A 89 13.11 -0.38 4.44
C SER A 89 14.05 -0.39 5.64
N ALA A 90 13.50 -0.13 6.82
CA ALA A 90 14.22 -0.41 8.05
C ALA A 90 14.39 -1.92 8.08
N VAL A 91 15.49 -2.43 7.53
CA VAL A 91 16.00 -3.73 7.92
C VAL A 91 16.23 -3.59 9.41
N VAL A 92 15.27 -4.06 10.21
CA VAL A 92 15.49 -4.28 11.62
C VAL A 92 16.53 -5.38 11.65
N VAL A 93 17.80 -4.99 11.62
CA VAL A 93 18.89 -5.87 12.01
C VAL A 93 18.60 -6.13 13.48
N ALA A 94 17.96 -7.26 13.76
CA ALA A 94 17.76 -7.71 15.12
C ALA A 94 19.15 -7.85 15.74
N GLN A 95 19.59 -6.81 16.46
CA GLN A 95 20.81 -6.89 17.26
C GLN A 95 20.54 -7.96 18.32
N PRO A 96 21.35 -9.04 18.38
CA PRO A 96 21.20 -10.03 19.42
C PRO A 96 21.40 -9.31 20.76
N GLN A 97 20.35 -9.26 21.57
CA GLN A 97 20.41 -8.68 22.90
C GLN A 97 21.39 -9.53 23.71
N ALA A 98 22.52 -8.94 24.09
CA ALA A 98 23.49 -9.59 24.96
C ALA A 98 22.79 -9.91 26.29
N ALA A 99 22.72 -11.20 26.61
CA ALA A 99 22.25 -11.68 27.89
C ALA A 99 23.20 -11.20 28.99
N ASN A 100 22.66 -10.50 29.98
CA ASN A 100 23.31 -10.26 31.28
C ASN A 100 22.83 -11.31 32.28
#